data_AF-F3ZU06-F1
#
_entry.id   AF-F3ZU06-F1
#
_cell.length_a   1.000
_cell.length_b   1.000
_cell.length_c   1.000
_cell.angle_alpha   90.00
_cell.angle_beta   90.00
_cell.angle_gamma   90.00
#
_symmetry.space_group_name_H-M   'P 1'
#
loop_
_entity.id
_entity.type
_entity.pdbx_description
1 polymer ?
#
loop_
_entity_poly.entity_id
_entity_poly.type
_entity_poly.pdbx_seq_one_letter_code
_entity_poly.pdbx_strand_id
1 'polypeptide(L)'
;MNKKKHFIQFHNRLFLTVLLLFLLFAGSFIVYQYQREKVYRVELFNTKLQGINNRMYTLLPNLDNKEQIQFYIDKYLVDLPNIKLTIIKKGRQIVFDSYAPDATIIQMGYWDNEEIKQALEKGSGYQIRKDHSTSTPYFFSATIYPNYIIRTAVPYDSMLKSTLQSDTRYLTFSFIISVLLISLFYSYTAKLGQAIRKLRKFTQRAEEDKYIQWESEAPYSSGEMGEVTRHIINVYRKLQDTKEALSIEKDKLFAHLQFSREGLGIFSANRTEILVNKLFLRYCNHISDINLKNSEEVFQIKEFEPIIQFINEVQQSPSQIKDRRRNISIEKNGKTFIIECIVFDDMSFEFSINDVTKEEEKIQLKKQLTQNIAHELKTPVSSIQGYLETIVEHPNLSEEKRISFLQRCFAQSNRLARLLQDLSILTRIEESSDMYDNQDMDINLLVQTILEEIELDLRKKNIIVHNELPSPIHVKGNYSLLYSIFRNLLDNSIAHAGEHIEIFLSCFKETDEYYFFSYRDTGVGIPSEHLNRLFERFYRVDKGRSRKLGGTGLGLAIVKNSILLHQGSILVKSSEGKGIEFVFTLPKITE
;
A
#
# COMPACT_ATOMS: atom_id res chain seq x y z
N MET A 1 10.85 -8.54 -46.86
CA MET A 1 10.75 -10.02 -46.72
C MET A 1 11.64 -10.47 -45.57
N ASN A 2 11.09 -10.61 -44.36
CA ASN A 2 11.84 -11.02 -43.18
C ASN A 2 11.78 -12.54 -43.04
N LYS A 3 12.92 -13.23 -43.27
CA LYS A 3 13.02 -14.69 -43.14
C LYS A 3 12.73 -15.09 -41.69
N LYS A 4 11.53 -15.64 -41.44
CA LYS A 4 11.20 -16.37 -40.21
C LYS A 4 12.17 -17.56 -40.10
N LYS A 5 13.25 -17.41 -39.33
CA LYS A 5 14.03 -18.54 -38.85
C LYS A 5 13.06 -19.40 -38.03
N HIS A 6 12.75 -20.61 -38.51
CA HIS A 6 12.01 -21.60 -37.75
C HIS A 6 12.83 -21.95 -36.50
N PHE A 7 12.60 -21.23 -35.40
CA PHE A 7 13.13 -21.62 -34.10
C PHE A 7 12.43 -22.91 -33.70
N ILE A 8 13.19 -24.00 -33.74
CA ILE A 8 12.83 -25.26 -33.13
C ILE A 8 12.43 -24.96 -31.67
N GLN A 9 11.22 -25.36 -31.26
CA GLN A 9 10.73 -25.13 -29.90
C GLN A 9 11.74 -25.69 -28.88
N PHE A 10 11.95 -25.01 -27.75
CA PHE A 10 12.98 -25.36 -26.76
C PHE A 10 13.01 -26.86 -26.40
N HIS A 11 11.83 -27.47 -26.24
CA HIS A 11 11.70 -28.90 -25.92
C HIS A 11 12.15 -29.82 -27.06
N ASN A 12 11.91 -29.44 -28.32
CA ASN A 12 12.42 -30.17 -29.49
C ASN A 12 13.95 -30.06 -29.58
N ARG A 13 14.52 -28.89 -29.23
CA ARG A 13 15.98 -28.72 -29.19
C ARG A 13 16.60 -29.59 -28.09
N LEU A 14 16.01 -29.57 -26.89
CA LEU A 14 16.45 -30.40 -25.76
C LEU A 14 16.35 -31.89 -26.11
N PHE A 15 15.23 -32.32 -26.68
CA PHE A 15 15.03 -33.69 -27.14
C PHE A 15 16.07 -34.11 -28.18
N LEU A 16 16.32 -33.28 -29.19
CA LEU A 16 17.33 -33.57 -30.22
C LEU A 16 18.74 -33.70 -29.64
N THR A 17 19.11 -32.87 -28.65
CA THR A 17 20.42 -32.97 -27.98
C THR A 17 20.53 -34.26 -27.17
N VAL A 18 19.51 -34.61 -26.38
CA VAL A 18 19.48 -35.86 -25.60
C VAL A 18 19.47 -37.08 -26.54
N LEU A 19 18.70 -37.02 -27.62
CA LEU A 19 18.63 -38.07 -28.64
C LEU A 19 19.97 -38.29 -29.32
N LEU A 20 20.66 -37.21 -29.72
CA LEU A 20 21.97 -37.30 -30.36
C LEU A 20 23.00 -37.95 -29.43
N LEU A 21 23.04 -37.53 -28.16
CA LEU A 21 23.92 -38.12 -27.16
C LEU A 21 23.61 -39.61 -26.94
N PHE A 22 22.33 -39.95 -26.88
CA PHE A 22 21.89 -41.34 -26.76
C PHE A 22 22.27 -42.19 -27.98
N LEU A 23 22.06 -41.69 -29.20
CA LEU A 23 22.41 -42.40 -30.43
C LEU A 23 23.92 -42.61 -30.57
N LEU A 24 24.73 -41.62 -30.17
CA LEU A 24 26.18 -41.78 -30.11
C LEU A 24 26.57 -42.89 -29.13
N PHE A 25 26.03 -42.87 -27.92
CA PHE A 25 26.28 -43.89 -26.92
C PHE A 25 25.83 -45.28 -27.37
N ALA A 26 24.61 -45.40 -27.91
CA ALA A 26 24.06 -46.65 -28.41
C ALA A 26 24.89 -47.20 -29.58
N GLY A 27 25.32 -46.33 -30.51
CA GLY A 27 26.21 -46.70 -31.62
C GLY A 27 27.56 -47.21 -31.14
N SER A 28 28.22 -46.49 -30.21
CA SER A 28 29.48 -46.93 -29.61
C SER A 28 29.33 -48.26 -28.88
N PHE A 29 28.23 -48.45 -28.14
CA PHE A 29 27.93 -49.70 -27.44
C PHE A 29 27.72 -50.87 -28.41
N ILE A 30 26.99 -50.67 -29.51
CA ILE A 30 26.77 -51.69 -30.54
C ILE A 30 28.09 -52.11 -31.20
N VAL A 31 28.97 -51.15 -31.53
CA VAL A 31 30.30 -51.43 -32.10
C VAL A 31 31.16 -52.21 -31.11
N TYR A 32 31.20 -51.79 -29.85
CA TYR A 32 31.90 -52.51 -28.80
C TYR A 32 31.38 -53.94 -28.64
N GLN A 33 30.06 -54.13 -28.64
CA GLN A 33 29.48 -55.45 -28.51
C GLN A 33 29.77 -56.35 -29.72
N TYR A 34 29.73 -55.80 -30.92
CA TYR A 34 30.10 -56.53 -32.13
C TYR A 34 31.55 -57.02 -32.06
N GLN A 35 32.48 -56.16 -31.63
CA GLN A 35 33.89 -56.53 -31.47
C GLN A 35 34.05 -57.64 -30.42
N ARG A 36 33.36 -57.51 -29.28
CA ARG A 36 33.41 -58.50 -28.20
C ARG A 36 32.85 -59.86 -28.61
N GLU A 37 31.69 -59.89 -29.26
CA GLU A 37 31.08 -61.13 -29.76
C GLU A 37 31.98 -61.81 -30.80
N LYS A 38 32.60 -61.03 -31.70
CA LYS A 38 33.55 -61.56 -32.69
C LYS A 38 34.76 -62.22 -32.02
N VAL A 39 35.36 -61.60 -31.01
CA VAL A 39 36.49 -62.17 -30.26
C VAL A 39 36.06 -63.45 -29.54
N TYR A 40 34.92 -63.40 -28.85
CA TYR A 40 34.35 -64.55 -28.14
C TYR A 40 34.11 -65.75 -29.07
N ARG A 41 33.57 -65.53 -30.27
CA ARG A 41 33.33 -66.59 -31.26
C ARG A 41 34.63 -67.24 -31.76
N VAL A 42 35.66 -66.43 -31.96
CA VAL A 42 37.00 -66.90 -32.35
C VAL A 42 37.63 -67.75 -31.25
N GLU A 43 37.54 -67.32 -29.98
CA GLU A 43 38.03 -68.09 -28.83
C GLU A 43 37.26 -69.39 -28.63
N LEU A 44 35.93 -69.36 -28.79
CA LEU A 44 35.09 -70.55 -28.69
C LEU A 44 35.48 -71.59 -29.76
N PHE A 45 35.75 -71.14 -31.00
CA PHE A 45 36.21 -72.02 -32.06
C PHE A 45 37.61 -72.57 -31.80
N ASN A 46 38.55 -71.74 -31.33
CA ASN A 46 39.87 -72.20 -30.90
C ASN A 46 39.75 -73.29 -29.81
N THR A 47 38.88 -73.10 -28.82
CA THR A 47 38.63 -74.09 -27.76
C THR A 47 38.10 -75.41 -28.34
N LYS A 48 37.23 -75.36 -29.35
CA LYS A 48 36.75 -76.56 -30.07
C LYS A 48 37.91 -77.31 -30.74
N LEU A 49 38.82 -76.61 -31.40
CA LEU A 49 40.02 -77.20 -32.01
C LEU A 49 41.00 -77.76 -30.98
N GLN A 50 41.18 -77.08 -29.85
CA GLN A 50 41.97 -77.63 -28.73
C GLN A 50 41.36 -78.92 -28.18
N GLY A 51 40.02 -79.03 -28.14
CA GLY A 51 39.34 -80.27 -27.81
C GLY A 51 39.70 -81.42 -28.77
N ILE A 52 39.84 -81.12 -30.06
CA ILE A 52 40.33 -82.08 -31.06
C ILE A 52 41.79 -82.45 -30.80
N ASN A 53 42.66 -81.45 -30.57
CA ASN A 53 44.07 -81.68 -30.22
C ASN A 53 44.20 -82.59 -28.99
N ASN A 54 43.41 -82.36 -27.95
CA ASN A 54 43.41 -83.16 -26.72
C ASN A 54 43.03 -84.61 -27.00
N ARG A 55 42.02 -84.82 -27.86
CA ARG A 55 41.57 -86.16 -28.28
C ARG A 55 42.66 -86.88 -29.07
N MET A 56 43.33 -86.18 -29.98
CA MET A 56 44.47 -86.73 -30.74
C MET A 56 45.63 -87.11 -29.82
N TYR A 57 45.99 -86.28 -28.84
CA TYR A 57 47.05 -86.58 -27.87
C TYR A 57 46.79 -87.87 -27.10
N THR A 58 45.55 -88.11 -26.71
CA THR A 58 45.16 -89.31 -25.94
C THR A 58 45.27 -90.60 -26.77
N LEU A 59 45.11 -90.50 -28.09
CA LEU A 59 45.10 -91.65 -29.01
C LEU A 59 46.45 -91.95 -29.65
N LEU A 60 47.35 -90.96 -29.68
CA LEU A 60 48.71 -91.07 -30.22
C LEU A 60 49.50 -92.30 -29.75
N PRO A 61 49.45 -92.75 -28.48
CA PRO A 61 50.17 -93.95 -28.04
C PRO A 61 49.71 -95.26 -28.71
N ASN A 62 48.49 -95.29 -29.26
CA ASN A 62 47.88 -96.48 -29.86
C ASN A 62 47.89 -96.44 -31.40
N LEU A 63 48.54 -95.45 -32.00
CA LEU A 63 48.60 -95.24 -33.45
C LEU A 63 50.07 -95.29 -33.88
N ASP A 64 50.49 -96.45 -34.42
CA ASP A 64 51.92 -96.70 -34.72
C ASP A 64 52.33 -96.23 -36.11
N ASN A 65 51.39 -96.11 -37.06
CA ASN A 65 51.68 -95.76 -38.46
C ASN A 65 50.91 -94.52 -38.94
N LYS A 66 51.53 -93.75 -39.85
CA LYS A 66 50.93 -92.54 -40.45
C LYS A 66 49.55 -92.81 -41.08
N GLU A 67 49.34 -93.99 -41.65
CA GLU A 67 48.06 -94.41 -42.25
C GLU A 67 46.93 -94.52 -41.22
N GLN A 68 47.22 -94.95 -39.98
CA GLN A 68 46.21 -95.06 -38.93
C GLN A 68 45.78 -93.67 -38.40
N ILE A 69 46.72 -92.72 -38.36
CA ILE A 69 46.44 -91.32 -38.01
C ILE A 69 45.55 -90.68 -39.08
N GLN A 70 45.87 -90.89 -40.37
CA GLN A 70 45.06 -90.39 -41.48
C GLN A 70 43.64 -91.00 -41.47
N PHE A 71 43.53 -92.32 -41.26
CA PHE A 71 42.22 -92.99 -41.12
C PHE A 71 41.38 -92.43 -39.96
N TYR A 72 42.02 -92.08 -38.84
CA TYR A 72 41.31 -91.48 -37.71
C TYR A 72 40.77 -90.09 -38.06
N ILE A 73 41.56 -89.25 -38.74
CA ILE A 73 41.13 -87.93 -39.21
C ILE A 73 39.89 -88.08 -40.11
N ASP A 74 39.96 -88.97 -41.10
CA ASP A 74 38.89 -89.16 -42.08
C ASP A 74 37.62 -89.77 -41.46
N LYS A 75 37.76 -90.61 -40.42
CA LYS A 75 36.63 -91.30 -39.78
C LYS A 75 35.95 -90.49 -38.65
N TYR A 76 36.70 -89.73 -37.87
CA TYR A 76 36.21 -89.13 -36.61
C TYR A 76 36.20 -87.60 -36.61
N LEU A 77 36.79 -86.94 -37.61
CA LEU A 77 36.77 -85.48 -37.76
C LEU A 77 35.90 -85.01 -38.94
N VAL A 78 34.90 -85.82 -39.31
CA VAL A 78 33.97 -85.57 -40.43
C VAL A 78 33.24 -84.22 -40.34
N ASP A 79 33.00 -83.73 -39.13
CA ASP A 79 32.29 -82.46 -38.88
C ASP A 79 33.09 -81.20 -39.26
N LEU A 80 34.38 -81.34 -39.60
CA LEU A 80 35.25 -80.26 -40.08
C LEU A 80 35.94 -80.71 -41.37
N PRO A 81 35.27 -80.60 -42.54
CA PRO A 81 35.84 -81.03 -43.81
C PRO A 81 37.15 -80.28 -44.09
N ASN A 82 38.16 -81.02 -44.56
CA ASN A 82 39.51 -80.52 -44.84
C ASN A 82 40.28 -79.99 -43.62
N ILE A 83 39.96 -80.47 -42.41
CA ILE A 83 40.83 -80.24 -41.25
C ILE A 83 42.20 -80.87 -41.49
N LYS A 84 43.24 -80.12 -41.20
CA LYS A 84 44.63 -80.52 -41.33
C LYS A 84 45.24 -80.67 -39.95
N LEU A 85 46.09 -81.67 -39.77
CA LEU A 85 46.72 -82.02 -38.51
C LEU A 85 48.23 -82.12 -38.69
N THR A 86 48.96 -81.44 -37.81
CA THR A 86 50.42 -81.53 -37.71
C THR A 86 50.78 -81.91 -36.28
N ILE A 87 51.59 -82.95 -36.11
CA ILE A 87 52.07 -83.45 -34.82
C ILE A 87 53.58 -83.29 -34.77
N ILE A 88 54.07 -82.55 -33.78
CA ILE A 88 55.48 -82.20 -33.64
C ILE A 88 55.99 -82.77 -32.31
N LYS A 89 57.07 -83.54 -32.33
CA LYS A 89 57.70 -84.10 -31.12
C LYS A 89 58.64 -83.05 -30.48
N LYS A 90 58.87 -83.16 -29.17
CA LYS A 90 59.73 -82.26 -28.36
C LYS A 90 61.14 -81.97 -28.93
N GLY A 91 61.67 -82.83 -29.80
CA GLY A 91 62.93 -82.62 -30.54
C GLY A 91 62.81 -81.79 -31.83
N ARG A 92 61.72 -81.04 -32.01
CA ARG A 92 61.38 -80.26 -33.22
C ARG A 92 61.18 -81.08 -34.49
N GLN A 93 60.97 -82.39 -34.34
CA GLN A 93 60.72 -83.31 -35.44
C GLN A 93 59.22 -83.42 -35.71
N ILE A 94 58.82 -83.23 -36.97
CA ILE A 94 57.45 -83.45 -37.41
C ILE A 94 57.22 -84.96 -37.53
N VAL A 95 56.31 -85.49 -36.71
CA VAL A 95 55.95 -86.92 -36.66
C VAL A 95 54.88 -87.22 -37.71
N PHE A 96 53.92 -86.32 -37.84
CA PHE A 96 52.82 -86.44 -38.78
C PHE A 96 52.48 -85.05 -39.31
N ASP A 97 52.23 -84.97 -40.61
CA ASP A 97 51.73 -83.78 -41.26
C ASP A 97 50.79 -84.18 -42.38
N SER A 98 49.54 -83.73 -42.32
CA SER A 98 48.57 -83.92 -43.39
C SER A 98 48.85 -83.05 -44.62
N TYR A 99 49.79 -82.09 -44.55
CA TYR A 99 50.06 -81.12 -45.63
C TYR A 99 50.93 -81.65 -46.78
N ALA A 100 51.89 -82.56 -46.56
CA ALA A 100 52.77 -83.05 -47.63
C ALA A 100 53.51 -84.35 -47.28
N PRO A 101 53.75 -85.26 -48.26
CA PRO A 101 54.50 -86.50 -48.05
C PRO A 101 56.02 -86.33 -47.84
N ASP A 102 56.63 -85.23 -48.30
CA ASP A 102 58.09 -85.02 -48.28
C ASP A 102 58.56 -84.09 -47.13
N ALA A 103 59.27 -84.67 -46.17
CA ALA A 103 59.59 -84.08 -44.86
C ALA A 103 60.74 -83.05 -44.85
N THR A 104 61.36 -82.73 -46.00
CA THR A 104 62.63 -81.97 -46.05
C THR A 104 62.48 -80.47 -46.33
N ILE A 105 61.38 -80.01 -46.95
CA ILE A 105 61.23 -78.59 -47.36
C ILE A 105 60.56 -77.72 -46.25
N ILE A 106 60.00 -78.35 -45.21
CA ILE A 106 59.00 -77.74 -44.32
C ILE A 106 59.57 -77.36 -42.92
N GLN A 107 60.79 -77.80 -42.57
CA GLN A 107 61.35 -77.64 -41.21
C GLN A 107 61.71 -76.19 -40.80
N MET A 108 61.89 -75.25 -41.74
CA MET A 108 62.49 -73.93 -41.43
C MET A 108 61.51 -72.80 -41.05
N GLY A 109 60.19 -73.01 -40.99
CA GLY A 109 59.23 -71.91 -40.77
C GLY A 109 58.24 -72.05 -39.62
N TYR A 110 58.08 -73.24 -39.00
CA TYR A 110 56.97 -73.47 -38.07
C TYR A 110 57.15 -72.75 -36.73
N TRP A 111 58.38 -72.68 -36.23
CA TRP A 111 58.71 -72.10 -34.94
C TRP A 111 58.48 -70.59 -34.88
N ASP A 112 58.41 -69.92 -36.03
CA ASP A 112 58.13 -68.50 -36.11
C ASP A 112 56.65 -68.14 -36.15
N ASN A 113 55.77 -69.12 -36.35
CA ASN A 113 54.34 -68.90 -36.39
C ASN A 113 53.79 -68.48 -35.03
N GLU A 114 52.90 -67.48 -35.00
CA GLU A 114 52.40 -66.94 -33.73
C GLU A 114 51.59 -67.97 -32.95
N GLU A 115 50.84 -68.88 -33.60
CA GLU A 115 50.08 -69.89 -32.86
C GLU A 115 50.99 -70.86 -32.09
N ILE A 116 52.18 -71.18 -32.62
CA ILE A 116 53.15 -72.06 -31.97
C ILE A 116 53.89 -71.30 -30.86
N LYS A 117 54.29 -70.05 -31.10
CA LYS A 117 54.87 -69.18 -30.07
C LYS A 117 53.92 -69.00 -28.88
N GLN A 118 52.65 -68.68 -29.16
CA GLN A 118 51.60 -68.58 -28.14
C GLN A 118 51.39 -69.91 -27.40
N ALA A 119 51.39 -71.04 -28.09
CA ALA A 119 51.25 -72.35 -27.45
C ALA A 119 52.42 -72.72 -26.53
N LEU A 120 53.64 -72.34 -26.89
CA LEU A 120 54.83 -72.54 -26.05
C LEU A 120 54.80 -71.68 -24.78
N GLU A 121 54.28 -70.45 -24.87
CA GLU A 121 54.20 -69.51 -23.74
C GLU A 121 53.01 -69.77 -22.82
N LYS A 122 51.81 -69.97 -23.40
CA LYS A 122 50.52 -69.99 -22.68
C LYS A 122 49.89 -71.37 -22.56
N GLY A 123 50.47 -72.39 -23.18
CA GLY A 123 49.89 -73.74 -23.25
C GLY A 123 49.06 -74.00 -24.52
N SER A 124 48.46 -72.96 -25.10
CA SER A 124 47.78 -73.02 -26.39
C SER A 124 47.81 -71.68 -27.11
N GLY A 125 47.61 -71.70 -28.43
CA GLY A 125 47.68 -70.52 -29.27
C GLY A 125 46.88 -70.68 -30.55
N TYR A 126 46.48 -69.56 -31.15
CA TYR A 126 45.79 -69.59 -32.44
C TYR A 126 46.17 -68.41 -33.33
N GLN A 127 46.05 -68.61 -34.64
CA GLN A 127 46.28 -67.55 -35.62
C GLN A 127 45.47 -67.83 -36.89
N ILE A 128 44.91 -66.77 -37.48
CA ILE A 128 44.31 -66.85 -38.82
C ILE A 128 45.35 -66.28 -39.80
N ARG A 129 45.88 -67.13 -40.68
CA ARG A 129 46.89 -66.72 -41.68
C ARG A 129 46.77 -67.55 -42.95
N LYS A 130 47.33 -67.06 -44.05
CA LYS A 130 47.52 -67.89 -45.25
C LYS A 130 48.58 -68.94 -44.95
N ASP A 131 48.32 -70.16 -45.39
CA ASP A 131 49.29 -71.23 -45.24
C ASP A 131 50.43 -71.07 -46.24
N HIS A 132 51.62 -71.61 -45.92
CA HIS A 132 52.78 -71.52 -46.83
C HIS A 132 52.63 -72.43 -48.06
N SER A 133 51.87 -73.52 -47.94
CA SER A 133 51.68 -74.49 -49.03
C SER A 133 50.47 -74.20 -49.91
N THR A 134 49.51 -73.41 -49.41
CA THR A 134 48.25 -73.12 -50.10
C THR A 134 47.86 -71.64 -49.95
N SER A 135 47.49 -70.98 -51.05
CA SER A 135 47.07 -69.56 -51.08
C SER A 135 45.77 -69.24 -50.30
N THR A 136 45.15 -70.25 -49.68
CA THR A 136 43.93 -70.12 -48.88
C THR A 136 44.27 -69.78 -47.41
N PRO A 137 43.51 -68.86 -46.77
CA PRO A 137 43.64 -68.60 -45.34
C PRO A 137 43.15 -69.81 -44.52
N TYR A 138 43.85 -70.13 -43.44
CA TYR A 138 43.50 -71.17 -42.48
C TYR A 138 43.41 -70.57 -41.07
N PHE A 139 42.50 -71.13 -40.27
CA PHE A 139 42.48 -70.95 -38.83
C PHE A 139 43.35 -72.02 -38.20
N PHE A 140 44.48 -71.63 -37.62
CA PHE A 140 45.41 -72.52 -36.94
C PHE A 140 45.18 -72.48 -35.43
N SER A 141 45.18 -73.65 -34.80
CA SER A 141 45.15 -73.81 -33.35
C SER A 141 46.19 -74.83 -32.94
N ALA A 142 47.10 -74.44 -32.05
CA ALA A 142 48.18 -75.27 -31.53
C ALA A 142 48.04 -75.44 -30.02
N THR A 143 48.25 -76.66 -29.54
CA THR A 143 48.24 -77.01 -28.10
C THR A 143 49.51 -77.77 -27.74
N ILE A 144 50.15 -77.39 -26.63
CA ILE A 144 51.34 -78.07 -26.11
C ILE A 144 50.96 -79.20 -25.15
N TYR A 145 51.64 -80.33 -25.28
CA TYR A 145 51.58 -81.48 -24.39
C TYR A 145 52.99 -81.87 -23.94
N PRO A 146 53.16 -82.71 -22.91
CA PRO A 146 54.48 -83.05 -22.37
C PRO A 146 55.52 -83.52 -23.40
N ASN A 147 55.09 -84.28 -24.42
CA ASN A 147 55.96 -84.89 -25.43
C ASN A 147 55.70 -84.41 -26.88
N TYR A 148 54.59 -83.73 -27.12
CA TYR A 148 54.11 -83.36 -28.45
C TYR A 148 53.49 -81.96 -28.47
N ILE A 149 53.57 -81.28 -29.60
CA ILE A 149 52.73 -80.15 -29.96
C ILE A 149 51.78 -80.63 -31.06
N ILE A 150 50.48 -80.50 -30.83
CA ILE A 150 49.47 -80.86 -31.83
C ILE A 150 48.86 -79.58 -32.35
N ARG A 151 48.89 -79.44 -33.68
CA ARG A 151 48.39 -78.29 -34.40
C ARG A 151 47.31 -78.74 -35.37
N THR A 152 46.12 -78.18 -35.21
CA THR A 152 45.01 -78.31 -36.16
C THR A 152 44.88 -77.06 -37.01
N ALA A 153 44.52 -77.23 -38.27
CA ALA A 153 44.21 -76.12 -39.17
C ALA A 153 42.92 -76.40 -39.93
N VAL A 154 41.99 -75.45 -39.94
CA VAL A 154 40.74 -75.54 -40.71
C VAL A 154 40.74 -74.44 -41.77
N PRO A 155 40.36 -74.72 -43.04
CA PRO A 155 40.26 -73.68 -44.06
C PRO A 155 39.33 -72.56 -43.60
N TYR A 156 39.79 -71.32 -43.73
CA TYR A 156 38.97 -70.14 -43.47
C TYR A 156 38.13 -69.82 -44.71
N ASP A 157 37.23 -70.75 -45.04
CA ASP A 157 36.30 -70.68 -46.17
C ASP A 157 35.03 -69.90 -45.81
N SER A 158 34.10 -69.79 -46.76
CA SER A 158 32.81 -69.10 -46.54
C SER A 158 31.98 -69.74 -45.43
N MET A 159 32.14 -71.05 -45.19
CA MET A 159 31.41 -71.82 -44.18
C MET A 159 31.97 -71.59 -42.77
N LEU A 160 33.30 -71.57 -42.60
CA LEU A 160 33.92 -71.20 -41.33
C LEU A 160 33.70 -69.71 -41.03
N LYS A 161 33.76 -68.86 -42.07
CA LYS A 161 33.47 -67.44 -41.95
C LYS A 161 32.04 -67.17 -41.51
N SER A 162 31.04 -67.94 -41.95
CA SER A 162 29.65 -67.80 -41.47
C SER A 162 29.46 -68.39 -40.07
N THR A 163 30.19 -69.44 -39.71
CA THR A 163 30.17 -70.02 -38.36
C THR A 163 30.80 -69.10 -37.30
N LEU A 164 31.82 -68.33 -37.71
CA LEU A 164 32.50 -67.32 -36.89
C LEU A 164 31.82 -65.93 -36.95
N GLN A 165 30.73 -65.77 -37.69
CA GLN A 165 29.99 -64.51 -37.68
C GLN A 165 29.33 -64.27 -36.32
N SER A 166 29.32 -62.99 -35.94
CA SER A 166 28.62 -62.50 -34.75
C SER A 166 27.15 -62.91 -34.80
N ASP A 167 26.62 -63.43 -33.70
CA ASP A 167 25.19 -63.61 -33.52
C ASP A 167 24.50 -62.24 -33.62
N THR A 168 23.43 -62.10 -34.40
CA THR A 168 22.73 -60.82 -34.61
C THR A 168 21.64 -60.55 -33.58
N ARG A 169 21.34 -61.49 -32.66
CA ARG A 169 20.29 -61.33 -31.64
C ARG A 169 20.53 -60.16 -30.68
N TYR A 170 21.78 -59.78 -30.43
CA TYR A 170 22.05 -58.59 -29.60
C TYR A 170 21.64 -57.28 -30.32
N LEU A 171 21.64 -57.25 -31.66
CA LEU A 171 21.22 -56.08 -32.44
C LEU A 171 19.71 -55.85 -32.32
N THR A 172 18.92 -56.93 -32.44
CA THR A 172 17.46 -56.83 -32.29
C THR A 172 17.07 -56.43 -30.87
N PHE A 173 17.74 -56.98 -29.85
CA PHE A 173 17.57 -56.56 -28.46
C PHE A 173 17.93 -55.09 -28.24
N SER A 174 19.08 -54.64 -28.77
CA SER A 174 19.53 -53.24 -28.66
C SER A 174 18.57 -52.28 -29.34
N PHE A 175 17.99 -52.69 -30.48
CA PHE A 175 17.00 -51.89 -31.20
C PHE A 175 15.71 -51.70 -30.38
N ILE A 176 15.17 -52.77 -29.80
CA ILE A 176 13.94 -52.71 -28.98
C ILE A 176 14.14 -51.77 -27.77
N ILE A 177 15.26 -51.90 -27.06
CA ILE A 177 15.60 -51.02 -25.92
C ILE A 177 15.74 -49.57 -26.38
N SER A 178 16.39 -49.35 -27.52
CA SER A 178 16.57 -48.00 -28.06
C SER A 178 15.25 -47.32 -28.36
N VAL A 179 14.29 -48.03 -28.97
CA VAL A 179 12.94 -47.49 -29.23
C VAL A 179 12.22 -47.13 -27.92
N LEU A 180 12.31 -47.99 -26.90
CA LEU A 180 11.70 -47.75 -25.59
C LEU A 180 12.30 -46.50 -24.92
N LEU A 181 13.63 -46.39 -24.88
CA LEU A 181 14.32 -45.25 -24.29
C LEU A 181 14.05 -43.95 -25.06
N ILE A 182 14.00 -43.99 -26.39
CA ILE A 182 13.64 -42.82 -27.20
C ILE A 182 12.22 -42.34 -26.87
N SER A 183 11.25 -43.26 -26.72
CA SER A 183 9.88 -42.94 -26.31
C SER A 183 9.83 -42.33 -24.91
N LEU A 184 10.59 -42.89 -23.95
CA LEU A 184 10.70 -42.36 -22.59
C LEU A 184 11.29 -40.94 -22.58
N PHE A 185 12.40 -40.71 -23.29
CA PHE A 185 13.03 -39.40 -23.41
C PHE A 185 12.11 -38.38 -24.08
N TYR A 186 11.37 -38.79 -25.12
CA TYR A 186 10.37 -37.92 -25.76
C TYR A 186 9.28 -37.50 -24.77
N SER A 187 8.70 -38.45 -24.03
CA SER A 187 7.67 -38.15 -23.02
C SER A 187 8.17 -37.18 -21.94
N TYR A 188 9.38 -37.41 -21.42
CA TYR A 188 9.97 -36.56 -20.39
C TYR A 188 10.27 -35.14 -20.89
N THR A 189 10.94 -35.02 -22.05
CA THR A 189 11.28 -33.72 -22.65
C THR A 189 10.03 -32.94 -23.07
N ALA A 190 8.99 -33.61 -23.55
CA ALA A 190 7.71 -32.99 -23.86
C ALA A 190 7.02 -32.42 -22.60
N LYS A 191 6.98 -33.17 -21.49
CA LYS A 191 6.43 -32.71 -20.20
C LYS A 191 7.17 -31.47 -19.67
N LEU A 192 8.51 -31.52 -19.62
CA LEU A 192 9.33 -30.38 -19.20
C LEU A 192 9.12 -29.16 -20.11
N GLY A 193 9.03 -29.40 -21.41
CA GLY A 193 8.74 -28.39 -22.42
C GLY A 193 7.41 -27.67 -22.25
N GLN A 194 6.37 -28.38 -21.80
CA GLN A 194 5.08 -27.78 -21.49
C GLN A 194 5.16 -26.88 -20.25
N ALA A 195 5.83 -27.32 -19.19
CA ALA A 195 5.99 -26.53 -17.95
C ALA A 195 6.69 -25.18 -18.23
N ILE A 196 7.83 -25.21 -18.93
CA ILE A 196 8.59 -23.99 -19.27
C ILE A 196 7.79 -23.06 -20.18
N ARG A 197 7.04 -23.60 -21.16
CA ARG A 197 6.19 -22.77 -22.03
C ARG A 197 5.08 -22.07 -21.25
N LYS A 198 4.47 -22.74 -20.27
CA LYS A 198 3.45 -22.13 -19.41
C LYS A 198 4.06 -21.03 -18.54
N LEU A 199 5.22 -21.28 -17.92
CA LEU A 199 5.91 -20.26 -17.12
C LEU A 199 6.32 -19.04 -17.96
N ARG A 200 6.85 -19.25 -19.17
CA ARG A 200 7.19 -18.15 -20.09
C ARG A 200 5.96 -17.34 -20.51
N LYS A 201 4.82 -18.00 -20.76
CA LYS A 201 3.56 -17.31 -21.05
C LYS A 201 3.08 -16.51 -19.83
N PHE A 202 3.26 -17.05 -18.63
CA PHE A 202 2.96 -16.33 -17.39
C PHE A 202 3.81 -15.07 -17.25
N THR A 203 5.15 -15.17 -17.38
CA THR A 203 6.03 -13.99 -17.26
C THR A 203 5.71 -12.93 -18.29
N GLN A 204 5.45 -13.32 -19.54
CA GLN A 204 5.10 -12.37 -20.61
C GLN A 204 3.77 -11.66 -20.33
N ARG A 205 2.76 -12.36 -19.78
CA ARG A 205 1.48 -11.73 -19.44
C ARG A 205 1.57 -10.87 -18.18
N ALA A 206 2.40 -11.27 -17.21
CA ALA A 206 2.66 -10.51 -15.99
C ALA A 206 3.35 -9.15 -16.28
N GLU A 207 4.26 -9.09 -17.26
CA GLU A 207 4.88 -7.84 -17.71
C GLU A 207 3.87 -6.86 -18.36
N GLU A 208 2.75 -7.36 -18.89
CA GLU A 208 1.71 -6.52 -19.51
C GLU A 208 0.69 -5.95 -18.48
N ASP A 209 0.90 -6.16 -17.18
CA ASP A 209 0.08 -5.66 -16.04
C ASP A 209 -1.43 -5.98 -16.15
N LYS A 210 -1.80 -7.01 -16.92
CA LYS A 210 -3.20 -7.45 -17.06
C LYS A 210 -3.58 -8.30 -15.86
N TYR A 211 -4.69 -7.95 -15.21
CA TYR A 211 -5.37 -8.84 -14.26
C TYR A 211 -5.83 -10.08 -15.02
N ILE A 212 -5.44 -11.27 -14.59
CA ILE A 212 -5.77 -12.48 -15.33
C ILE A 212 -6.47 -13.49 -14.42
N GLN A 213 -7.54 -14.08 -14.97
CA GLN A 213 -8.38 -15.15 -14.44
C GLN A 213 -7.60 -16.43 -14.09
N TRP A 214 -7.04 -16.62 -12.90
CA TRP A 214 -6.11 -17.75 -12.62
C TRP A 214 -6.73 -19.11 -12.32
N GLU A 215 -8.03 -19.15 -12.04
CA GLU A 215 -8.72 -20.36 -11.59
C GLU A 215 -8.91 -21.43 -12.68
N SER A 216 -8.74 -21.08 -13.97
CA SER A 216 -8.96 -22.02 -15.09
C SER A 216 -7.67 -22.56 -15.74
N GLU A 217 -6.49 -22.01 -15.45
CA GLU A 217 -5.23 -22.35 -16.15
C GLU A 217 -4.07 -22.76 -15.23
N ALA A 218 -4.29 -22.92 -13.91
CA ALA A 218 -3.26 -23.41 -12.99
C ALA A 218 -2.73 -24.77 -13.47
N PRO A 219 -1.43 -24.91 -13.79
CA PRO A 219 -0.91 -26.16 -14.31
C PRO A 219 -0.90 -27.18 -13.17
N TYR A 220 -1.78 -28.16 -13.23
CA TYR A 220 -1.57 -29.44 -12.55
C TYR A 220 -0.38 -30.17 -13.21
N SER A 221 0.83 -29.61 -13.12
CA SER A 221 2.03 -30.41 -13.29
C SER A 221 2.35 -30.99 -11.93
N SER A 222 2.11 -32.28 -11.73
CA SER A 222 2.56 -32.99 -10.54
C SER A 222 4.10 -32.98 -10.48
N GLY A 223 4.65 -32.89 -9.27
CA GLY A 223 6.09 -32.84 -9.00
C GLY A 223 6.63 -31.43 -8.70
N GLU A 224 7.95 -31.34 -8.47
CA GLU A 224 8.67 -30.14 -8.00
C GLU A 224 8.43 -28.90 -8.89
N MET A 225 8.33 -29.07 -10.20
CA MET A 225 8.09 -27.94 -11.11
C MET A 225 6.70 -27.32 -10.98
N GLY A 226 5.68 -28.09 -10.59
CA GLY A 226 4.37 -27.53 -10.27
C GLY A 226 4.35 -26.76 -8.97
N GLU A 227 5.19 -27.14 -8.01
CA GLU A 227 5.36 -26.41 -6.75
C GLU A 227 6.06 -25.06 -6.98
N VAL A 228 7.14 -25.04 -7.77
CA VAL A 228 7.82 -23.80 -8.15
C VAL A 228 6.87 -22.86 -8.90
N THR A 229 6.11 -23.38 -9.85
CA THR A 229 5.14 -22.57 -10.61
C THR A 229 4.07 -21.97 -9.68
N ARG A 230 3.54 -22.74 -8.73
CA ARG A 230 2.58 -22.23 -7.72
C ARG A 230 3.19 -21.16 -6.82
N HIS A 231 4.42 -21.33 -6.36
CA HIS A 231 5.11 -20.34 -5.53
C HIS A 231 5.31 -19.02 -6.27
N ILE A 232 5.77 -19.06 -7.53
CA ILE A 232 5.95 -17.86 -8.35
C ILE A 232 4.61 -17.14 -8.54
N ILE A 233 3.53 -17.87 -8.84
CA ILE A 233 2.18 -17.30 -8.99
C ILE A 233 1.71 -16.66 -7.68
N ASN A 234 1.92 -17.31 -6.53
CA ASN A 234 1.53 -16.77 -5.23
C ASN A 234 2.29 -15.49 -4.86
N VAL A 235 3.59 -15.44 -5.13
CA VAL A 235 4.41 -14.23 -4.92
C VAL A 235 3.91 -13.08 -5.79
N TYR A 236 3.63 -13.35 -7.07
CA TYR A 236 3.10 -12.33 -7.97
C TYR A 236 1.72 -11.83 -7.53
N ARG A 237 0.82 -12.74 -7.12
CA ARG A 237 -0.49 -12.37 -6.57
C ARG A 237 -0.35 -11.46 -5.35
N LYS A 238 0.48 -11.86 -4.37
CA LYS A 238 0.72 -11.07 -3.16
C LYS A 238 1.28 -9.67 -3.49
N LEU A 239 2.16 -9.57 -4.49
CA LEU A 239 2.67 -8.30 -4.96
C LEU A 239 1.56 -7.43 -5.56
N GLN A 240 0.69 -8.00 -6.38
CA GLN A 240 -0.44 -7.28 -6.97
C GLN A 240 -1.44 -6.80 -5.91
N ASP A 241 -1.83 -7.69 -4.99
CA ASP A 241 -2.72 -7.35 -3.88
C ASP A 241 -2.13 -6.23 -3.03
N THR A 242 -0.82 -6.27 -2.77
CA THR A 242 -0.12 -5.21 -2.00
C THR A 242 -0.08 -3.89 -2.77
N LYS A 243 0.17 -3.92 -4.09
CA LYS A 243 0.17 -2.74 -4.97
C LYS A 243 -1.22 -2.10 -5.02
N GLU A 244 -2.27 -2.91 -5.14
CA GLU A 244 -3.66 -2.45 -5.15
C GLU A 244 -4.07 -1.86 -3.80
N ALA A 245 -3.78 -2.56 -2.69
CA ALA A 245 -4.03 -2.06 -1.34
C ALA A 245 -3.30 -0.72 -1.09
N LEU A 246 -2.05 -0.61 -1.51
CA LEU A 246 -1.28 0.64 -1.42
C LEU A 246 -1.90 1.76 -2.27
N SER A 247 -2.37 1.45 -3.48
CA SER A 247 -3.07 2.43 -4.33
C SER A 247 -4.35 2.92 -3.67
N ILE A 248 -5.14 2.02 -3.09
CA ILE A 248 -6.38 2.37 -2.36
C ILE A 248 -6.07 3.25 -1.15
N GLU A 249 -5.07 2.90 -0.33
CA GLU A 249 -4.66 3.73 0.82
C GLU A 249 -4.16 5.10 0.37
N LYS A 250 -3.38 5.17 -0.71
CA LYS A 250 -2.93 6.43 -1.31
C LYS A 250 -4.11 7.29 -1.77
N ASP A 251 -5.11 6.70 -2.43
CA ASP A 251 -6.29 7.41 -2.90
C ASP A 251 -7.18 7.90 -1.75
N LYS A 252 -7.27 7.15 -0.64
CA LYS A 252 -7.94 7.62 0.60
C LYS A 252 -7.24 8.85 1.19
N LEU A 253 -5.92 8.84 1.27
CA LEU A 253 -5.14 9.99 1.75
C LEU A 253 -5.36 11.22 0.84
N PHE A 254 -5.34 11.03 -0.48
CA PHE A 254 -5.65 12.11 -1.42
C PHE A 254 -7.07 12.66 -1.26
N ALA A 255 -8.06 11.78 -1.07
CA ALA A 255 -9.43 12.22 -0.82
C ALA A 255 -9.50 13.04 0.47
N HIS A 256 -8.86 12.61 1.55
CA HIS A 256 -8.81 13.36 2.81
C HIS A 256 -8.20 14.76 2.62
N LEU A 257 -7.10 14.88 1.88
CA LEU A 257 -6.46 16.16 1.56
C LEU A 257 -7.35 17.07 0.69
N GLN A 258 -8.14 16.50 -0.23
CA GLN A 258 -9.09 17.27 -1.04
C GLN A 258 -10.27 17.83 -0.23
N PHE A 259 -10.67 17.17 0.86
CA PHE A 259 -11.75 17.62 1.76
C PHE A 259 -11.25 18.38 3.00
N SER A 260 -9.94 18.60 3.13
CA SER A 260 -9.38 19.40 4.21
C SER A 260 -9.96 20.82 4.21
N ARG A 261 -10.10 21.41 5.40
CA ARG A 261 -10.50 22.81 5.57
C ARG A 261 -9.34 23.79 5.36
N GLU A 262 -8.14 23.27 5.13
CA GLU A 262 -6.94 24.03 4.84
C GLU A 262 -6.59 23.90 3.36
N GLY A 263 -6.07 24.98 2.78
CA GLY A 263 -5.46 24.92 1.46
C GLY A 263 -4.11 24.24 1.57
N LEU A 264 -3.92 23.09 0.93
CA LEU A 264 -2.71 22.29 1.01
C LEU A 264 -2.07 22.10 -0.37
N GLY A 265 -0.77 22.35 -0.44
CA GLY A 265 0.07 22.10 -1.61
C GLY A 265 1.38 21.43 -1.21
N ILE A 266 1.65 20.25 -1.76
CA ILE A 266 2.91 19.51 -1.62
C ILE A 266 3.66 19.64 -2.94
N PHE A 267 4.90 20.10 -2.85
CA PHE A 267 5.77 20.36 -3.99
C PHE A 267 7.08 19.60 -3.85
N SER A 268 7.67 19.24 -4.99
CA SER A 268 9.00 18.64 -5.03
C SER A 268 10.08 19.66 -4.67
N ALA A 269 11.31 19.19 -4.45
CA ALA A 269 12.47 20.06 -4.28
C ALA A 269 12.66 21.06 -5.44
N ASN A 270 12.21 20.70 -6.64
CA ASN A 270 12.26 21.55 -7.84
C ASN A 270 11.01 22.42 -8.01
N ARG A 271 10.17 22.54 -6.97
CA ARG A 271 8.93 23.34 -6.94
C ARG A 271 7.85 22.87 -7.90
N THR A 272 7.92 21.62 -8.35
CA THR A 272 6.88 21.03 -9.19
C THR A 272 5.75 20.48 -8.32
N GLU A 273 4.52 20.59 -8.79
CA GLU A 273 3.36 20.05 -8.08
C GLU A 273 3.48 18.52 -7.89
N ILE A 274 3.39 18.06 -6.64
CA ILE A 274 3.15 16.65 -6.31
C ILE A 274 1.66 16.45 -6.03
N LEU A 275 1.09 17.34 -5.23
CA LEU A 275 -0.33 17.33 -4.89
C LEU A 275 -0.78 18.71 -4.45
N VAL A 276 -1.87 19.22 -5.03
CA VAL A 276 -2.52 20.44 -4.54
C VAL A 276 -4.03 20.21 -4.43
N ASN A 277 -4.62 20.65 -3.32
CA ASN A 277 -6.08 20.65 -3.17
C ASN A 277 -6.70 21.93 -3.77
N LYS A 278 -8.00 21.86 -4.09
CA LYS A 278 -8.71 23.00 -4.68
C LYS A 278 -8.72 24.25 -3.79
N LEU A 279 -8.71 24.05 -2.47
CA LEU A 279 -8.78 25.12 -1.50
C LEU A 279 -7.49 25.95 -1.47
N PHE A 280 -6.33 25.32 -1.69
CA PHE A 280 -5.04 25.98 -1.81
C PHE A 280 -5.05 27.06 -2.89
N LEU A 281 -5.41 26.68 -4.13
CA LEU A 281 -5.48 27.62 -5.25
C LEU A 281 -6.48 28.76 -4.98
N ARG A 282 -7.61 28.44 -4.34
CA ARG A 282 -8.61 29.45 -3.96
C ARG A 282 -8.04 30.45 -2.97
N TYR A 283 -7.30 30.01 -1.96
CA TYR A 283 -6.66 30.90 -0.99
C TYR A 283 -5.50 31.69 -1.59
N CYS A 284 -4.66 31.06 -2.42
CA CYS A 284 -3.65 31.77 -3.20
C CYS A 284 -4.28 32.91 -4.00
N ASN A 285 -5.35 32.65 -4.76
CA ASN A 285 -6.08 33.68 -5.52
C ASN A 285 -6.75 34.76 -4.66
N HIS A 286 -7.06 34.49 -3.39
CA HIS A 286 -7.59 35.51 -2.47
C HIS A 286 -6.48 36.41 -1.89
N ILE A 287 -5.28 35.85 -1.72
CA ILE A 287 -4.12 36.53 -1.16
C ILE A 287 -3.39 37.32 -2.26
N SER A 288 -3.26 36.74 -3.46
CA SER A 288 -2.58 37.37 -4.59
C SER A 288 -3.51 38.22 -5.44
N ASP A 289 -2.96 39.33 -5.96
CA ASP A 289 -3.62 40.15 -6.97
C ASP A 289 -3.55 39.52 -8.40
N ILE A 290 -3.03 38.29 -8.49
CA ILE A 290 -2.88 37.49 -9.71
C ILE A 290 -3.86 36.32 -9.64
N ASN A 291 -4.49 35.97 -10.77
CA ASN A 291 -5.28 34.75 -10.88
C ASN A 291 -4.39 33.61 -11.38
N LEU A 292 -4.04 32.68 -10.50
CA LEU A 292 -3.15 31.58 -10.79
C LEU A 292 -3.79 30.60 -11.80
N LYS A 293 -3.05 30.23 -12.84
CA LYS A 293 -3.45 29.18 -13.79
C LYS A 293 -2.92 27.80 -13.42
N ASN A 294 -1.78 27.75 -12.75
CA ASN A 294 -1.16 26.55 -12.21
C ASN A 294 -0.76 26.81 -10.74
N SER A 295 -0.51 25.74 -10.00
CA SER A 295 -0.11 25.83 -8.60
C SER A 295 1.33 26.34 -8.42
N GLU A 296 2.20 26.15 -9.40
CA GLU A 296 3.61 26.53 -9.37
C GLU A 296 3.81 28.06 -9.43
N GLU A 297 2.83 28.80 -9.96
CA GLU A 297 2.79 30.26 -9.93
C GLU A 297 2.73 30.83 -8.50
N VAL A 298 2.44 30.00 -7.48
CA VAL A 298 2.42 30.40 -6.06
C VAL A 298 3.77 30.99 -5.62
N PHE A 299 4.88 30.54 -6.21
CA PHE A 299 6.22 31.01 -5.89
C PHE A 299 6.56 32.39 -6.47
N GLN A 300 5.62 33.03 -7.16
CA GLN A 300 5.76 34.40 -7.68
C GLN A 300 4.97 35.42 -6.85
N ILE A 301 4.18 34.95 -5.88
CA ILE A 301 3.36 35.80 -5.02
C ILE A 301 4.26 36.52 -4.01
N LYS A 302 4.24 37.86 -4.05
CA LYS A 302 5.09 38.70 -3.20
C LYS A 302 4.82 38.50 -1.72
N GLU A 303 3.56 38.27 -1.36
CA GLU A 303 3.11 38.00 -0.01
C GLU A 303 3.77 36.73 0.58
N PHE A 304 4.22 35.79 -0.26
CA PHE A 304 4.86 34.53 0.16
C PHE A 304 6.39 34.56 0.16
N GLU A 305 7.01 35.71 -0.14
CA GLU A 305 8.46 35.89 -0.17
C GLU A 305 9.19 35.35 1.09
N PRO A 306 8.70 35.56 2.33
CA PRO A 306 9.37 35.03 3.52
C PRO A 306 9.41 33.49 3.57
N ILE A 307 8.38 32.82 3.04
CA ILE A 307 8.33 31.36 2.96
C ILE A 307 9.25 30.86 1.85
N ILE A 308 9.28 31.56 0.71
CA ILE A 308 10.16 31.20 -0.42
C ILE A 308 11.63 31.33 -0.02
N GLN A 309 12.01 32.38 0.71
CA GLN A 309 13.35 32.55 1.26
C GLN A 309 13.72 31.42 2.21
N PHE A 310 12.80 31.06 3.12
CA PHE A 310 12.99 29.94 4.03
C PHE A 310 13.22 28.61 3.29
N ILE A 311 12.44 28.29 2.26
CA ILE A 311 12.63 27.09 1.43
C ILE A 311 14.04 27.09 0.81
N ASN A 312 14.48 28.21 0.27
CA ASN A 312 15.82 28.34 -0.33
C ASN A 312 16.94 28.13 0.69
N GLU A 313 16.80 28.70 1.89
CA GLU A 313 17.78 28.56 2.98
C GLU A 313 17.93 27.09 3.40
N VAL A 314 16.81 26.37 3.56
CA VAL A 314 16.82 24.93 3.91
C VAL A 314 17.46 24.09 2.81
N GLN A 315 17.16 24.36 1.55
CA GLN A 315 17.75 23.62 0.42
C GLN A 315 19.26 23.87 0.27
N GLN A 316 19.74 25.08 0.56
CA GLN A 316 21.17 25.41 0.47
C GLN A 316 21.99 24.87 1.64
N SER A 317 21.42 24.76 2.83
CA SER A 317 22.13 24.27 4.03
C SER A 317 21.28 23.31 4.88
N PRO A 318 20.95 22.10 4.37
CA PRO A 318 20.01 21.17 5.03
C PRO A 318 20.40 20.72 6.43
N SER A 319 21.71 20.75 6.74
CA SER A 319 22.28 20.29 8.01
C SER A 319 22.37 21.36 9.09
N GLN A 320 22.21 22.65 8.73
CA GLN A 320 22.32 23.77 9.68
C GLN A 320 20.97 24.18 10.27
N ILE A 321 19.88 23.94 9.54
CA ILE A 321 18.52 24.32 9.95
C ILE A 321 17.84 23.11 10.61
N LYS A 322 17.79 23.12 11.94
CA LYS A 322 17.09 22.09 12.73
C LYS A 322 15.57 22.23 12.68
N ASP A 323 15.08 23.46 12.62
CA ASP A 323 13.64 23.73 12.55
C ASP A 323 13.24 23.94 11.08
N ARG A 324 12.68 22.89 10.47
CA ARG A 324 12.23 22.91 9.07
C ARG A 324 10.77 23.35 8.92
N ARG A 325 10.29 24.14 9.87
CA ARG A 325 8.95 24.74 9.87
C ARG A 325 9.04 26.26 9.91
N ARG A 326 8.21 26.93 9.11
CA ARG A 326 8.05 28.39 9.14
C ARG A 326 6.58 28.75 8.98
N ASN A 327 6.09 29.70 9.77
CA ASN A 327 4.77 30.28 9.59
C ASN A 327 4.83 31.80 9.43
N ILE A 328 3.82 32.34 8.75
CA ILE A 328 3.58 33.79 8.61
C ILE A 328 2.07 34.06 8.66
N SER A 329 1.69 35.27 9.06
CA SER A 329 0.31 35.75 9.04
C SER A 329 0.16 36.84 8.00
N ILE A 330 -0.87 36.76 7.16
CA ILE A 330 -1.13 37.71 6.08
C ILE A 330 -2.58 38.17 6.17
N GLU A 331 -2.78 39.48 6.18
CA GLU A 331 -4.09 40.10 6.12
C GLU A 331 -4.33 40.69 4.72
N LYS A 332 -5.38 40.26 4.02
CA LYS A 332 -5.74 40.73 2.68
C LYS A 332 -7.25 40.71 2.51
N ASN A 333 -7.82 41.76 1.92
CA ASN A 333 -9.25 41.87 1.62
C ASN A 333 -10.18 41.62 2.82
N GLY A 334 -9.77 42.04 4.02
CA GLY A 334 -10.52 41.84 5.27
C GLY A 334 -10.52 40.39 5.79
N LYS A 335 -9.63 39.54 5.26
CA LYS A 335 -9.40 38.18 5.74
C LYS A 335 -8.00 38.04 6.31
N THR A 336 -7.87 37.19 7.32
CA THR A 336 -6.59 36.83 7.93
C THR A 336 -6.26 35.38 7.59
N PHE A 337 -5.09 35.17 7.00
CA PHE A 337 -4.58 33.86 6.63
C PHE A 337 -3.31 33.55 7.41
N ILE A 338 -3.23 32.34 7.96
CA ILE A 338 -1.98 31.77 8.46
C ILE A 338 -1.43 30.85 7.38
N ILE A 339 -0.20 31.12 6.98
CA ILE A 339 0.53 30.32 6.02
C ILE A 339 1.61 29.58 6.79
N GLU A 340 1.76 28.29 6.51
CA GLU A 340 2.79 27.46 7.08
C GLU A 340 3.50 26.65 5.99
N CYS A 341 4.82 26.49 6.16
CA CYS A 341 5.63 25.66 5.29
C CYS A 341 6.48 24.71 6.12
N ILE A 342 6.50 23.44 5.70
CA ILE A 342 7.30 22.36 6.29
C ILE A 342 8.15 21.73 5.20
N VAL A 343 9.46 21.66 5.40
CA VAL A 343 10.39 21.03 4.44
C VAL A 343 10.79 19.62 4.93
N PHE A 344 10.56 18.61 4.09
CA PHE A 344 10.85 17.21 4.35
C PHE A 344 12.32 16.85 4.09
N ASP A 345 12.72 15.62 4.41
CA ASP A 345 14.11 15.15 4.28
C ASP A 345 14.59 15.00 2.84
N ASP A 346 13.69 14.71 1.90
CA ASP A 346 13.97 14.67 0.47
C ASP A 346 13.93 16.05 -0.20
N MET A 347 13.87 17.13 0.60
CA MET A 347 13.72 18.53 0.18
C MET A 347 12.42 18.85 -0.55
N SER A 348 11.47 17.91 -0.62
CA SER A 348 10.07 18.26 -0.89
C SER A 348 9.51 19.07 0.27
N PHE A 349 8.44 19.81 0.04
CA PHE A 349 7.85 20.65 1.07
C PHE A 349 6.34 20.73 0.97
N GLU A 350 5.72 20.86 2.13
CA GLU A 350 4.31 21.18 2.29
C GLU A 350 4.14 22.68 2.48
N PHE A 351 3.16 23.25 1.80
CA PHE A 351 2.71 24.63 1.91
C PHE A 351 1.22 24.58 2.26
N SER A 352 0.87 25.05 3.45
CA SER A 352 -0.50 25.12 3.92
C SER A 352 -0.97 26.56 4.13
N ILE A 353 -2.25 26.81 3.89
CA ILE A 353 -2.90 28.11 4.04
C ILE A 353 -4.23 27.89 4.76
N ASN A 354 -4.42 28.58 5.89
CA ASN A 354 -5.62 28.49 6.70
C ASN A 354 -6.27 29.87 6.88
N ASP A 355 -7.57 29.99 6.61
CA ASP A 355 -8.36 31.21 6.82
C ASP A 355 -8.84 31.26 8.27
N VAL A 356 -8.17 32.05 9.10
CA VAL A 356 -8.43 32.17 10.55
C VAL A 356 -9.24 33.43 10.90
N THR A 357 -9.88 34.04 9.91
CA THR A 357 -10.57 35.33 10.08
C THR A 357 -11.59 35.29 11.22
N LYS A 358 -12.42 34.23 11.29
CA LYS A 358 -13.48 34.12 12.31
C LYS A 358 -12.92 33.91 13.70
N GLU A 359 -11.86 33.13 13.81
CA GLU A 359 -11.14 32.87 15.05
C GLU A 359 -10.50 34.15 15.58
N GLU A 360 -9.83 34.90 14.72
CA GLU A 360 -9.25 36.20 15.05
C GLU A 360 -10.30 37.23 15.43
N GLU A 361 -11.41 37.33 14.69
CA GLU A 361 -12.54 38.20 15.04
C GLU A 361 -13.09 37.87 16.43
N LYS A 362 -13.26 36.58 16.76
CA LYS A 362 -13.69 36.15 18.11
C LYS A 362 -12.68 36.54 19.18
N ILE A 363 -11.39 36.34 18.93
CA ILE A 363 -10.31 36.71 19.86
C ILE A 363 -10.33 38.23 20.09
N GLN A 364 -10.46 39.03 19.03
CA GLN A 364 -10.53 40.48 19.10
C GLN A 364 -11.77 40.95 19.87
N LEU A 365 -12.95 40.40 19.58
CA LEU A 365 -14.19 40.70 20.29
C LEU A 365 -14.08 40.37 21.79
N LYS A 366 -13.51 39.21 22.13
CA LYS A 366 -13.27 38.80 23.52
C LYS A 366 -12.30 39.76 24.23
N LYS A 367 -11.26 40.22 23.53
CA LYS A 367 -10.30 41.20 24.06
C LYS A 367 -10.97 42.56 24.32
N GLN A 368 -11.74 43.06 23.35
CA GLN A 368 -12.53 44.30 23.50
C GLN A 368 -13.53 44.20 24.66
N LEU A 369 -14.22 43.06 24.78
CA LEU A 369 -15.14 42.78 25.88
C LEU A 369 -14.43 42.89 27.23
N THR A 370 -13.30 42.20 27.39
CA THR A 370 -12.52 42.18 28.63
C THR A 370 -12.04 43.58 29.01
N GLN A 371 -11.58 44.36 28.03
CA GLN A 371 -11.19 45.76 28.24
C GLN A 371 -12.37 46.63 28.66
N ASN A 372 -13.53 46.50 28.01
CA ASN A 372 -14.73 47.27 28.34
C ASN A 372 -15.25 46.94 29.75
N ILE A 373 -15.27 45.65 30.13
CA ILE A 373 -15.62 45.21 31.49
C ILE A 373 -14.70 45.87 32.51
N ALA A 374 -13.38 45.83 32.30
CA ALA A 374 -12.42 46.43 33.22
C ALA A 374 -12.66 47.94 33.39
N HIS A 375 -12.95 48.66 32.30
CA HIS A 375 -13.24 50.09 32.35
C HIS A 375 -14.56 50.43 33.08
N GLU A 376 -15.64 49.69 32.82
CA GLU A 376 -16.94 49.93 33.46
C GLU A 376 -16.98 49.49 34.93
N LEU A 377 -16.14 48.53 35.34
CA LEU A 377 -15.95 48.16 36.75
C LEU A 377 -15.10 49.19 37.51
N LYS A 378 -14.03 49.70 36.89
CA LYS A 378 -13.10 50.66 37.54
C LYS A 378 -13.80 51.97 37.94
N THR A 379 -14.71 52.47 37.10
CA THR A 379 -15.40 53.75 37.31
C THR A 379 -16.22 53.85 38.60
N PRO A 380 -17.15 52.91 38.91
CA PRO A 380 -17.89 52.93 40.18
C PRO A 380 -16.99 52.67 41.38
N VAL A 381 -15.99 51.78 41.27
CA VAL A 381 -15.04 51.49 42.35
C VAL A 381 -14.25 52.76 42.74
N SER A 382 -13.68 53.47 41.76
CA SER A 382 -12.95 54.71 42.03
C SER A 382 -13.87 55.83 42.58
N SER A 383 -15.13 55.88 42.17
CA SER A 383 -16.09 56.84 42.73
C SER A 383 -16.43 56.54 44.19
N ILE A 384 -16.65 55.27 44.53
CA ILE A 384 -16.88 54.84 45.92
C ILE A 384 -15.66 55.16 46.78
N GLN A 385 -14.46 54.82 46.30
CA GLN A 385 -13.21 55.13 47.00
C GLN A 385 -13.07 56.63 47.24
N GLY A 386 -13.22 57.48 46.22
CA GLY A 386 -13.08 58.93 46.38
C GLY A 386 -14.09 59.56 47.36
N TYR A 387 -15.35 59.09 47.37
CA TYR A 387 -16.33 59.55 48.37
C TYR A 387 -15.99 59.08 49.78
N LEU A 388 -15.56 57.82 49.95
CA LEU A 388 -15.14 57.29 51.25
C LEU A 388 -13.87 57.98 51.76
N GLU A 389 -12.87 58.19 50.90
CA GLU A 389 -11.65 58.97 51.20
C GLU A 389 -12.02 60.38 51.68
N THR A 390 -12.92 61.07 50.97
CA THR A 390 -13.38 62.41 51.37
C THR A 390 -14.03 62.40 52.77
N ILE A 391 -14.86 61.38 53.07
CA ILE A 391 -15.50 61.22 54.39
C ILE A 391 -14.45 60.98 55.48
N VAL A 392 -13.45 60.13 55.20
CA VAL A 392 -12.40 59.75 56.15
C VAL A 392 -11.42 60.89 56.42
N GLU A 393 -10.97 61.60 55.39
CA GLU A 393 -9.99 62.70 55.48
C GLU A 393 -10.58 63.98 56.09
N HIS A 394 -11.91 64.15 56.05
CA HIS A 394 -12.59 65.34 56.55
C HIS A 394 -13.64 65.00 57.63
N PRO A 395 -13.22 64.69 58.87
CA PRO A 395 -14.12 64.28 59.95
C PRO A 395 -15.18 65.33 60.30
N ASN A 396 -14.88 66.60 60.05
CA ASN A 396 -15.74 67.76 60.36
C ASN A 396 -16.74 68.11 59.24
N LEU A 397 -16.98 67.23 58.27
CA LEU A 397 -18.04 67.40 57.27
C LEU A 397 -19.41 67.58 57.95
N SER A 398 -20.26 68.44 57.39
CA SER A 398 -21.66 68.53 57.83
C SER A 398 -22.36 67.19 57.63
N GLU A 399 -23.28 66.85 58.54
CA GLU A 399 -24.07 65.61 58.47
C GLU A 399 -24.78 65.47 57.11
N GLU A 400 -25.36 66.55 56.58
CA GLU A 400 -25.99 66.54 55.26
C GLU A 400 -25.04 66.11 54.12
N LYS A 401 -23.79 66.61 54.11
CA LYS A 401 -22.80 66.24 53.09
C LYS A 401 -22.34 64.80 53.26
N ARG A 402 -22.12 64.36 54.50
CA ARG A 402 -21.75 62.98 54.82
C ARG A 402 -22.81 62.00 54.35
N ILE A 403 -24.09 62.26 54.67
CA ILE A 403 -25.23 61.47 54.21
C ILE A 403 -25.29 61.47 52.67
N SER A 404 -25.12 62.62 52.02
CA SER A 404 -25.10 62.69 50.56
C SER A 404 -24.01 61.83 49.92
N PHE A 405 -22.78 61.84 50.47
CA PHE A 405 -21.70 60.99 49.99
C PHE A 405 -21.96 59.50 50.22
N LEU A 406 -22.47 59.12 51.40
CA LEU A 406 -22.86 57.73 51.68
C LEU A 406 -23.95 57.23 50.73
N GLN A 407 -24.96 58.07 50.45
CA GLN A 407 -26.00 57.75 49.45
C GLN A 407 -25.41 57.56 48.05
N ARG A 408 -24.41 58.38 47.66
CA ARG A 408 -23.71 58.20 46.38
C ARG A 408 -22.90 56.91 46.35
N CYS A 409 -22.21 56.55 47.44
CA CYS A 409 -21.51 55.26 47.55
C CYS A 409 -22.48 54.09 47.40
N PHE A 410 -23.60 54.12 48.12
CA PHE A 410 -24.63 53.08 48.05
C PHE A 410 -25.20 52.93 46.63
N ALA A 411 -25.48 54.05 45.95
CA ALA A 411 -25.94 54.04 44.57
C ALA A 411 -24.92 53.42 43.60
N GLN A 412 -23.62 53.74 43.76
CA GLN A 412 -22.56 53.13 42.95
C GLN A 412 -22.35 51.64 43.26
N SER A 413 -22.50 51.22 44.53
CA SER A 413 -22.44 49.81 44.93
C SER A 413 -23.56 49.00 44.28
N ASN A 414 -24.80 49.51 44.30
CA ASN A 414 -25.94 48.87 43.65
C ASN A 414 -25.78 48.83 42.12
N ARG A 415 -25.12 49.84 41.52
CA ARG A 415 -24.77 49.83 40.10
C ARG A 415 -23.73 48.73 39.79
N LEU A 416 -22.70 48.61 40.62
CA LEU A 416 -21.66 47.59 40.47
C LEU A 416 -22.25 46.18 40.57
N ALA A 417 -23.14 45.94 41.54
CA ALA A 417 -23.84 44.67 41.70
C ALA A 417 -24.67 44.30 40.46
N ARG A 418 -25.43 45.25 39.91
CA ARG A 418 -26.18 45.05 38.65
C ARG A 418 -25.27 44.73 37.47
N LEU A 419 -24.14 45.43 37.33
CA LEU A 419 -23.20 45.17 36.25
C LEU A 419 -22.56 43.77 36.35
N LEU A 420 -22.24 43.32 37.56
CA LEU A 420 -21.73 41.96 37.80
C LEU A 420 -22.79 40.90 37.46
N GLN A 421 -24.05 41.15 37.83
CA GLN A 421 -25.16 40.26 37.49
C GLN A 421 -25.37 40.16 35.97
N ASP A 422 -25.41 41.30 35.28
CA ASP A 422 -25.52 41.39 33.81
C ASP A 422 -24.38 40.63 33.12
N LEU A 423 -23.15 40.77 33.63
CA LEU A 423 -21.98 40.06 33.12
C LEU A 423 -22.07 38.55 33.37
N SER A 424 -22.54 38.13 34.54
CA SER A 424 -22.75 36.71 34.84
C SER A 424 -23.79 36.07 33.93
N ILE A 425 -24.85 36.81 33.58
CA ILE A 425 -25.86 36.35 32.63
C ILE A 425 -25.26 36.21 31.24
N LEU A 426 -24.54 37.23 30.75
CA LEU A 426 -23.89 37.20 29.44
C LEU A 426 -22.87 36.08 29.30
N THR A 427 -21.99 35.89 30.29
CA THR A 427 -20.98 34.82 30.27
C THR A 427 -21.63 33.44 30.27
N ARG A 428 -22.69 33.23 31.05
CA ARG A 428 -23.46 31.98 31.03
C ARG A 428 -24.10 31.71 29.67
N ILE A 429 -24.69 32.72 29.04
CA ILE A 429 -25.23 32.62 27.67
C ILE A 429 -24.13 32.24 26.66
N GLU A 430 -22.90 32.77 26.80
CA GLU A 430 -21.79 32.48 25.87
C GLU A 430 -21.12 31.12 26.08
N GLU A 431 -20.97 30.66 27.32
CA GLU A 431 -20.24 29.43 27.67
C GLU A 431 -21.11 28.17 27.64
N SER A 432 -22.43 28.31 27.78
CA SER A 432 -23.34 27.16 27.96
C SER A 432 -24.60 27.24 27.09
N SER A 433 -24.44 27.06 25.78
CA SER A 433 -25.59 26.79 24.90
C SER A 433 -26.31 25.47 25.24
N ASP A 434 -25.63 24.54 25.92
CA ASP A 434 -26.09 23.15 26.06
C ASP A 434 -26.71 22.82 27.43
N MET A 435 -26.60 23.70 28.45
CA MET A 435 -27.24 23.53 29.76
C MET A 435 -28.46 24.44 29.94
N TYR A 436 -29.44 24.23 29.07
CA TYR A 436 -30.72 24.91 29.09
C TYR A 436 -31.71 24.24 30.03
N ASP A 437 -31.96 24.84 31.20
CA ASP A 437 -33.14 24.48 32.00
C ASP A 437 -34.36 25.19 31.41
N ASN A 438 -34.96 24.56 30.39
CA ASN A 438 -36.16 25.02 29.72
C ASN A 438 -37.39 24.48 30.45
N GLN A 439 -38.24 25.39 30.90
CA GLN A 439 -39.48 25.09 31.60
C GLN A 439 -40.66 25.69 30.83
N ASP A 440 -41.85 25.13 31.04
CA ASP A 440 -43.10 25.72 30.55
C ASP A 440 -43.42 26.95 31.38
N MET A 441 -43.48 28.12 30.73
CA MET A 441 -43.68 29.40 31.39
C MET A 441 -44.79 30.21 30.75
N ASP A 442 -45.73 30.68 31.58
CA ASP A 442 -46.72 31.68 31.17
C ASP A 442 -46.09 33.08 31.19
N ILE A 443 -45.86 33.63 30.00
CA ILE A 443 -45.26 34.97 29.83
C ILE A 443 -46.16 36.05 30.42
N ASN A 444 -47.48 35.88 30.43
CA ASN A 444 -48.39 36.89 31.02
C ASN A 444 -48.14 37.03 32.52
N LEU A 445 -48.10 35.90 33.24
CA LEU A 445 -47.85 35.85 34.67
C LEU A 445 -46.46 36.41 35.03
N LEU A 446 -45.45 36.08 34.22
CA LEU A 446 -44.09 36.60 34.39
C LEU A 446 -44.04 38.12 34.25
N VAL A 447 -44.72 38.68 33.24
CA VAL A 447 -44.80 40.14 33.06
C VAL A 447 -45.57 40.81 34.18
N GLN A 448 -46.70 40.24 34.64
CA GLN A 448 -47.46 40.76 35.77
C GLN A 448 -46.59 40.88 37.02
N THR A 449 -45.80 39.85 37.32
CA THR A 449 -44.84 39.85 38.44
C THR A 449 -43.86 41.01 38.32
N ILE A 450 -43.30 41.23 37.12
CA ILE A 450 -42.35 42.34 36.88
C ILE A 450 -43.05 43.70 37.06
N LEU A 451 -44.29 43.85 36.60
CA LEU A 451 -45.05 45.11 36.72
C LEU A 451 -45.34 45.47 38.18
N GLU A 452 -45.64 44.48 39.03
CA GLU A 452 -45.80 44.68 40.48
C GLU A 452 -44.50 45.18 41.13
N GLU A 453 -43.36 44.59 40.76
CA GLU A 453 -42.06 44.98 41.31
C GLU A 453 -41.65 46.43 40.98
N ILE A 454 -42.05 46.93 39.81
CA ILE A 454 -41.66 48.27 39.32
C ILE A 454 -42.76 49.33 39.48
N GLU A 455 -43.89 48.99 40.11
CA GLU A 455 -45.07 49.85 40.23
C GLU A 455 -44.73 51.24 40.80
N LEU A 456 -43.88 51.28 41.84
CA LEU A 456 -43.45 52.53 42.48
C LEU A 456 -42.69 53.44 41.53
N ASP A 457 -41.84 52.89 40.66
CA ASP A 457 -41.02 53.67 39.74
C ASP A 457 -41.84 54.14 38.53
N LEU A 458 -42.80 53.34 38.08
CA LEU A 458 -43.81 53.74 37.08
C LEU A 458 -44.63 54.93 37.59
N ARG A 459 -45.15 54.85 38.82
CA ARG A 459 -45.94 55.93 39.45
C ARG A 459 -45.15 57.22 39.61
N LYS A 460 -43.89 57.15 40.06
CA LYS A 460 -43.03 58.34 40.21
C LYS A 460 -42.86 59.12 38.90
N LYS A 461 -42.89 58.45 37.76
CA LYS A 461 -42.70 59.03 36.43
C LYS A 461 -43.98 59.20 35.61
N ASN A 462 -45.13 58.90 36.19
CA ASN A 462 -46.43 58.91 35.51
C ASN A 462 -46.42 58.06 34.22
N ILE A 463 -45.84 56.86 34.28
CA ILE A 463 -45.80 55.91 33.16
C ILE A 463 -46.99 54.96 33.28
N ILE A 464 -47.77 54.83 32.21
CA ILE A 464 -48.90 53.90 32.13
C ILE A 464 -48.48 52.70 31.28
N VAL A 465 -48.73 51.48 31.77
CA VAL A 465 -48.44 50.24 31.03
C VAL A 465 -49.75 49.56 30.64
N HIS A 466 -49.93 49.34 29.34
CA HIS A 466 -51.00 48.56 28.74
C HIS A 466 -50.48 47.15 28.46
N ASN A 467 -50.75 46.22 29.38
CA ASN A 467 -50.46 44.81 29.19
C ASN A 467 -51.62 44.15 28.43
N GLU A 468 -51.47 44.04 27.11
CA GLU A 468 -52.43 43.43 26.17
C GLU A 468 -52.02 42.00 25.79
N LEU A 469 -51.17 41.35 26.61
CA LEU A 469 -50.84 39.96 26.41
C LEU A 469 -52.07 39.08 26.63
N PRO A 470 -52.36 38.10 25.75
CA PRO A 470 -53.29 37.03 26.05
C PRO A 470 -52.87 36.27 27.31
N SER A 471 -53.83 35.66 28.01
CA SER A 471 -53.56 34.77 29.15
C SER A 471 -54.36 33.48 28.96
N PRO A 472 -53.71 32.30 28.97
CA PRO A 472 -52.26 32.08 29.14
C PRO A 472 -51.46 32.22 27.83
N ILE A 473 -50.15 32.50 27.92
CA ILE A 473 -49.21 32.47 26.78
C ILE A 473 -47.97 31.64 27.13
N HIS A 474 -48.00 30.36 26.75
CA HIS A 474 -47.00 29.37 27.16
C HIS A 474 -45.78 29.32 26.25
N VAL A 475 -44.61 29.64 26.80
CA VAL A 475 -43.33 29.58 26.09
C VAL A 475 -42.44 28.55 26.77
N LYS A 476 -41.74 27.74 25.96
CA LYS A 476 -40.68 26.86 26.45
C LYS A 476 -39.40 27.67 26.59
N GLY A 477 -38.97 27.94 27.81
CA GLY A 477 -37.79 28.78 28.02
C GLY A 477 -37.23 28.75 29.42
N ASN A 478 -36.07 29.38 29.57
CA ASN A 478 -35.45 29.58 30.87
C ASN A 478 -36.06 30.80 31.56
N TYR A 479 -36.65 30.59 32.75
CA TYR A 479 -37.30 31.66 33.52
C TYR A 479 -36.42 32.90 33.70
N SER A 480 -35.16 32.73 34.10
CA SER A 480 -34.27 33.87 34.41
C SER A 480 -33.96 34.73 33.18
N LEU A 481 -33.85 34.10 32.01
CA LEU A 481 -33.59 34.78 30.74
C LEU A 481 -34.84 35.45 30.18
N LEU A 482 -35.99 34.77 30.26
CA LEU A 482 -37.28 35.35 29.88
C LEU A 482 -37.62 36.55 30.77
N TYR A 483 -37.47 36.42 32.09
CA TYR A 483 -37.60 37.52 33.05
C TYR A 483 -36.68 38.69 32.66
N SER A 484 -35.42 38.40 32.35
CA SER A 484 -34.43 39.40 31.96
C SER A 484 -34.82 40.16 30.68
N ILE A 485 -35.45 39.52 29.69
CA ILE A 485 -35.93 40.18 28.47
C ILE A 485 -36.90 41.31 28.83
N PHE A 486 -38.00 40.97 29.49
CA PHE A 486 -39.06 41.93 29.80
C PHE A 486 -38.60 42.97 30.81
N ARG A 487 -37.83 42.56 31.83
CA ARG A 487 -37.29 43.46 32.83
C ARG A 487 -36.37 44.52 32.21
N ASN A 488 -35.45 44.11 31.33
CA ASN A 488 -34.55 45.06 30.67
C ASN A 488 -35.28 46.03 29.72
N LEU A 489 -36.33 45.58 29.03
CA LEU A 489 -37.12 46.47 28.17
C LEU A 489 -37.86 47.52 29.01
N LEU A 490 -38.52 47.10 30.10
CA LEU A 490 -39.21 47.99 31.03
C LEU A 490 -38.26 48.97 31.74
N ASP A 491 -37.14 48.48 32.27
CA ASP A 491 -36.12 49.31 32.91
C ASP A 491 -35.55 50.36 31.94
N ASN A 492 -35.39 50.02 30.64
CA ASN A 492 -34.95 50.96 29.63
C ASN A 492 -36.00 52.07 29.38
N SER A 493 -37.28 51.74 29.28
CA SER A 493 -38.32 52.76 29.11
C SER A 493 -38.42 53.64 30.36
N ILE A 494 -38.40 53.07 31.57
CA ILE A 494 -38.38 53.85 32.81
C ILE A 494 -37.16 54.77 32.86
N ALA A 495 -35.98 54.31 32.47
CA ALA A 495 -34.76 55.11 32.54
C ALA A 495 -34.69 56.21 31.47
N HIS A 496 -35.16 55.93 30.25
CA HIS A 496 -34.79 56.72 29.07
C HIS A 496 -35.96 57.30 28.27
N ALA A 497 -37.15 56.70 28.33
CA ALA A 497 -38.24 57.09 27.44
C ALA A 497 -38.90 58.44 27.83
N GLY A 498 -38.81 58.85 29.10
CA GLY A 498 -39.28 60.15 29.57
C GLY A 498 -40.16 60.03 30.81
N GLU A 499 -41.03 61.03 31.01
CA GLU A 499 -42.12 61.05 31.99
C GLU A 499 -43.43 61.28 31.23
N HIS A 500 -44.57 60.85 31.80
CA HIS A 500 -45.89 60.95 31.15
C HIS A 500 -45.98 60.19 29.82
N ILE A 501 -45.47 58.97 29.79
CA ILE A 501 -45.47 58.10 28.62
C ILE A 501 -46.34 56.86 28.82
N GLU A 502 -46.64 56.19 27.72
CA GLU A 502 -47.39 54.95 27.68
C GLU A 502 -46.50 53.85 27.11
N ILE A 503 -46.60 52.65 27.69
CA ILE A 503 -45.93 51.43 27.25
C ILE A 503 -47.01 50.42 26.87
N PHE A 504 -46.90 49.83 25.69
CA PHE A 504 -47.80 48.82 25.16
C PHE A 504 -47.03 47.51 25.00
N LEU A 505 -47.55 46.45 25.61
CA LEU A 505 -47.03 45.10 25.44
C LEU A 505 -48.14 44.21 24.89
N SER A 506 -47.94 43.65 23.70
CA SER A 506 -48.94 42.80 23.05
C SER A 506 -48.30 41.59 22.37
N CYS A 507 -49.10 40.53 22.24
CA CYS A 507 -48.79 39.41 21.35
C CYS A 507 -49.73 39.53 20.14
N PHE A 508 -49.23 40.11 19.05
CA PHE A 508 -50.08 40.51 17.91
C PHE A 508 -50.24 39.41 16.85
N LYS A 509 -49.42 38.36 16.91
CA LYS A 509 -49.47 37.23 15.99
C LYS A 509 -48.97 35.95 16.66
N GLU A 510 -49.54 34.84 16.23
CA GLU A 510 -49.18 33.49 16.63
C GLU A 510 -49.09 32.61 15.38
N THR A 511 -48.11 31.71 15.35
CA THR A 511 -48.01 30.61 14.37
C THR A 511 -48.01 29.26 15.10
N ASP A 512 -47.83 28.16 14.38
CA ASP A 512 -47.71 26.84 15.00
C ASP A 512 -46.45 26.74 15.90
N GLU A 513 -45.38 27.44 15.52
CA GLU A 513 -44.08 27.36 16.20
C GLU A 513 -43.72 28.57 17.08
N TYR A 514 -44.27 29.76 16.83
CA TYR A 514 -43.82 31.00 17.49
C TYR A 514 -44.95 31.93 17.91
N TYR A 515 -44.73 32.64 19.04
CA TYR A 515 -45.45 33.86 19.42
C TYR A 515 -44.68 35.10 18.96
N PHE A 516 -45.39 36.12 18.48
CA PHE A 516 -44.83 37.40 18.04
C PHE A 516 -45.24 38.50 19.02
N PHE A 517 -44.26 39.03 19.73
CA PHE A 517 -44.41 40.08 20.73
C PHE A 517 -44.07 41.45 20.14
N SER A 518 -44.83 42.47 20.52
CA SER A 518 -44.46 43.87 20.35
C SER A 518 -44.40 44.54 21.72
N TYR A 519 -43.25 45.17 22.01
CA TYR A 519 -43.05 46.07 23.14
C TYR A 519 -42.83 47.47 22.57
N ARG A 520 -43.72 48.40 22.88
CA ARG A 520 -43.67 49.77 22.34
C ARG A 520 -43.79 50.80 23.46
N ASP A 521 -42.99 51.86 23.42
CA ASP A 521 -43.22 53.06 24.25
C ASP A 521 -43.49 54.30 23.40
N THR A 522 -44.04 55.35 24.03
CA THR A 522 -44.32 56.66 23.42
C THR A 522 -43.26 57.72 23.77
N GLY A 523 -42.06 57.30 24.15
CA GLY A 523 -41.03 58.19 24.66
C GLY A 523 -40.28 59.01 23.61
N VAL A 524 -39.12 59.53 24.03
CA VAL A 524 -38.23 60.36 23.20
C VAL A 524 -37.70 59.64 21.95
N GLY A 525 -37.74 58.31 21.91
CA GLY A 525 -37.21 57.52 20.80
C GLY A 525 -35.67 57.57 20.68
N ILE A 526 -35.16 56.98 19.61
CA ILE A 526 -33.72 56.88 19.32
C ILE A 526 -33.46 57.32 17.86
N PRO A 527 -32.47 58.20 17.61
CA PRO A 527 -32.04 58.54 16.26
C PRO A 527 -31.62 57.33 15.43
N SER A 528 -31.89 57.36 14.13
CA SER A 528 -31.69 56.21 13.21
C SER A 528 -30.24 55.74 13.13
N GLU A 529 -29.26 56.64 13.31
CA GLU A 529 -27.83 56.33 13.30
C GLU A 529 -27.39 55.35 14.40
N HIS A 530 -28.14 55.26 15.49
CA HIS A 530 -27.82 54.41 16.64
C HIS A 530 -28.47 53.02 16.57
N LEU A 531 -29.49 52.83 15.72
CA LEU A 531 -30.31 51.61 15.71
C LEU A 531 -29.49 50.35 15.40
N ASN A 532 -28.56 50.42 14.45
CA ASN A 532 -27.71 49.28 14.06
C ASN A 532 -26.78 48.80 15.17
N ARG A 533 -26.50 49.67 16.15
CA ARG A 533 -25.55 49.45 17.22
C ARG A 533 -26.21 49.24 18.58
N LEU A 534 -27.53 49.35 18.65
CA LEU A 534 -28.30 49.36 19.89
C LEU A 534 -28.12 48.08 20.73
N PHE A 535 -27.86 46.95 20.06
CA PHE A 535 -27.62 45.66 20.69
C PHE A 535 -26.12 45.35 20.93
N GLU A 536 -25.19 46.26 20.58
CA GLU A 536 -23.78 46.12 20.92
C GLU A 536 -23.58 46.22 22.44
N ARG A 537 -22.64 45.43 22.97
CA ARG A 537 -22.31 45.46 24.41
C ARG A 537 -21.67 46.78 24.78
N PHE A 538 -22.07 47.33 25.92
CA PHE A 538 -21.59 48.61 26.44
C PHE A 538 -21.91 49.83 25.55
N TYR A 539 -22.72 49.64 24.49
CA TYR A 539 -23.13 50.73 23.63
C TYR A 539 -24.20 51.58 24.30
N ARG A 540 -24.09 52.90 24.11
CA ARG A 540 -24.98 53.90 24.72
C ARG A 540 -25.09 55.08 23.77
N VAL A 541 -26.33 55.51 23.51
CA VAL A 541 -26.62 56.72 22.72
C VAL A 541 -26.00 57.95 23.37
N ASP A 542 -26.13 58.07 24.70
CA ASP A 542 -25.71 59.27 25.42
C ASP A 542 -24.91 58.93 26.70
N LYS A 543 -23.57 59.00 26.61
CA LYS A 543 -22.64 58.49 27.64
C LYS A 543 -22.71 59.27 28.97
N GLY A 544 -23.15 60.53 28.95
CA GLY A 544 -23.16 61.41 30.13
C GLY A 544 -24.41 61.26 31.00
N ARG A 545 -25.60 61.41 30.39
CA ARG A 545 -26.91 61.29 31.06
C ARG A 545 -27.15 59.88 31.59
N SER A 546 -26.79 58.87 30.79
CA SER A 546 -27.04 57.48 31.14
C SER A 546 -26.17 56.98 32.31
N ARG A 547 -24.95 57.54 32.49
CA ARG A 547 -24.09 57.21 33.65
C ARG A 547 -24.68 57.67 34.98
N LYS A 548 -25.43 58.77 34.99
CA LYS A 548 -26.13 59.27 36.19
C LYS A 548 -27.33 58.41 36.56
N LEU A 549 -28.00 57.83 35.56
CA LEU A 549 -29.16 56.94 35.72
C LEU A 549 -28.77 55.46 35.98
N GLY A 550 -27.47 55.14 35.95
CA GLY A 550 -26.97 53.81 36.34
C GLY A 550 -26.98 52.75 35.25
N GLY A 551 -27.27 53.08 33.98
CA GLY A 551 -27.29 52.08 32.91
C GLY A 551 -25.93 51.39 32.71
N THR A 552 -25.94 50.07 32.54
CA THR A 552 -24.76 49.23 32.29
C THR A 552 -24.36 49.20 30.82
N GLY A 553 -25.32 49.48 29.91
CA GLY A 553 -25.12 49.30 28.47
C GLY A 553 -25.09 47.83 28.04
N LEU A 554 -25.44 46.91 28.95
CA LEU A 554 -25.51 45.47 28.68
C LEU A 554 -26.95 44.97 28.49
N GLY A 555 -27.95 45.69 29.01
CA GLY A 555 -29.34 45.25 29.03
C GLY A 555 -29.90 44.83 27.66
N LEU A 556 -29.79 45.67 26.63
CA LEU A 556 -30.30 45.31 25.29
C LEU A 556 -29.48 44.20 24.61
N ALA A 557 -28.19 44.07 24.92
CA ALA A 557 -27.39 42.93 24.47
C ALA A 557 -27.85 41.64 25.15
N ILE A 558 -28.24 41.69 26.43
CA ILE A 558 -28.86 40.56 27.15
C ILE A 558 -30.21 40.21 26.53
N VAL A 559 -31.06 41.19 26.22
CA VAL A 559 -32.35 40.97 25.55
C VAL A 559 -32.14 40.22 24.23
N LYS A 560 -31.30 40.74 23.34
CA LYS A 560 -31.04 40.12 22.03
C LYS A 560 -30.47 38.72 22.18
N ASN A 561 -29.45 38.52 23.02
CA ASN A 561 -28.86 37.20 23.17
C ASN A 561 -29.85 36.23 23.82
N SER A 562 -30.62 36.64 24.82
CA SER A 562 -31.64 35.78 25.44
C SER A 562 -32.69 35.32 24.42
N ILE A 563 -33.15 36.21 23.54
CA ILE A 563 -34.12 35.87 22.47
C ILE A 563 -33.48 34.91 21.45
N LEU A 564 -32.28 35.21 20.96
CA LEU A 564 -31.56 34.35 20.01
C LEU A 564 -31.28 32.96 20.59
N LEU A 565 -30.95 32.90 21.88
CA LEU A 565 -30.67 31.67 22.59
C LEU A 565 -31.94 30.78 22.65
N HIS A 566 -33.12 31.39 22.78
CA HIS A 566 -34.43 30.71 22.62
C HIS A 566 -34.84 30.50 21.15
N GLN A 567 -33.91 30.62 20.19
CA GLN A 567 -34.16 30.47 18.75
C GLN A 567 -35.16 31.50 18.18
N GLY A 568 -35.37 32.61 18.90
CA GLY A 568 -36.20 33.73 18.47
C GLY A 568 -35.43 34.74 17.61
N SER A 569 -36.15 35.77 17.17
CA SER A 569 -35.59 36.93 16.46
C SER A 569 -36.05 38.21 17.13
N ILE A 570 -35.27 39.29 17.03
CA ILE A 570 -35.64 40.62 17.52
C ILE A 570 -35.30 41.69 16.49
N LEU A 571 -36.20 42.65 16.33
CA LEU A 571 -36.10 43.83 15.49
C LEU A 571 -36.45 45.05 16.32
N VAL A 572 -35.88 46.20 15.95
CA VAL A 572 -36.18 47.48 16.58
C VAL A 572 -36.59 48.50 15.53
N LYS A 573 -37.62 49.27 15.83
CA LYS A 573 -38.06 50.44 15.07
C LYS A 573 -38.13 51.62 16.02
N SER A 574 -37.56 52.74 15.63
CA SER A 574 -37.71 53.99 16.39
C SER A 574 -37.66 55.17 15.44
N SER A 575 -38.27 56.27 15.87
CA SER A 575 -38.09 57.57 15.28
C SER A 575 -38.06 58.59 16.40
N GLU A 576 -37.18 59.57 16.28
CA GLU A 576 -37.01 60.59 17.30
C GLU A 576 -38.32 61.32 17.57
N GLY A 577 -38.69 61.42 18.86
CA GLY A 577 -39.95 62.01 19.34
C GLY A 577 -41.20 61.15 19.15
N LYS A 578 -41.09 59.90 18.66
CA LYS A 578 -42.23 58.99 18.43
C LYS A 578 -42.12 57.66 19.18
N GLY A 579 -41.20 57.57 20.12
CA GLY A 579 -40.94 56.36 20.91
C GLY A 579 -40.16 55.28 20.18
N ILE A 580 -40.16 54.08 20.75
CA ILE A 580 -39.44 52.91 20.25
C ILE A 580 -40.33 51.68 20.32
N GLU A 581 -40.19 50.80 19.34
CA GLU A 581 -40.87 49.52 19.24
C GLU A 581 -39.86 48.40 19.04
N PHE A 582 -39.88 47.41 19.94
CA PHE A 582 -39.16 46.16 19.81
C PHE A 582 -40.14 45.05 19.42
N VAL A 583 -39.88 44.40 18.29
CA VAL A 583 -40.67 43.27 17.80
C VAL A 583 -39.81 42.03 17.91
N PHE A 584 -40.28 41.00 18.62
CA PHE A 584 -39.51 39.78 18.78
C PHE A 584 -40.37 38.52 18.81
N THR A 585 -39.73 37.37 18.61
CA THR A 585 -40.38 36.05 18.61
C THR A 585 -39.85 35.16 19.71
N LEU A 586 -40.72 34.34 20.30
CA LEU A 586 -40.34 33.27 21.22
C LEU A 586 -41.05 31.96 20.80
N PRO A 587 -40.40 30.80 20.97
CA PRO A 587 -40.96 29.52 20.55
C PRO A 587 -42.12 29.11 21.45
N LYS A 588 -43.14 28.53 20.83
CA LYS A 588 -44.27 27.92 21.53
C LYS A 588 -43.86 26.59 22.12
N ILE A 589 -44.63 26.13 23.10
CA ILE A 589 -44.61 24.73 23.50
C ILE A 589 -45.27 23.95 22.36
N THR A 590 -44.45 23.26 21.58
CA THR A 590 -44.91 22.22 20.67
C THR A 590 -45.25 20.99 21.51
N GLU A 591 -46.46 20.46 21.38
CA GLU A 591 -46.84 19.14 21.92
C GLU A 591 -45.92 18.03 21.40
#